data_AF-A0A957Q9U1-F1
#
_entry.id   AF-A0A957Q9U1-F1
#
_cell.length_a   1.000
_cell.length_b   1.000
_cell.length_c   1.000
_cell.angle_alpha   90.00
_cell.angle_beta   90.00
_cell.angle_gamma   90.00
#
_symmetry.space_group_name_H-M   'P 1'
#
loop_
_entity.id
_entity.type
_entity.pdbx_description
1 polymer ?
#
loop_
_entity_poly.entity_id
_entity_poly.type
_entity_poly.pdbx_seq_one_letter_code
_entity_poly.pdbx_strand_id
1 'polypeptide(L)'
;MPNSALSRTTSTAHLPLSTAETTPTTSAEAQARRAWRMWLVACLFTLLCFLILARLLVYQLFTDADNLFNTRLQLTQSPRGTIVDRDGEILAADRFYYQVVVTANAIKRSEDRQLVANELETRIGIPAAKTWDILVQNADRPYAELAKQIEFETGRQLIDYIAAATEENAVTPLQYIAVRPVPERFYPQDALASHVVGFVQAEHYGLYGLEEYYDTFLQDDGVGLLAQQVSNLGSLAPQVRRFLPSVAGKDLVLSLDRSIQYIIEEELQEAIAKYRAQSGTIIVMEPHTGGILGMANWPTYNPNTRNSENVDVARFLNPAVSALYEPGSIFKVITMAAGL
;
A
#
# COMPACT_ATOMS: atom_id res chain seq x y z
N MET A 1 -30.73 -104.20 11.71
CA MET A 1 -31.62 -105.30 11.29
C MET A 1 -31.87 -105.18 9.80
N PRO A 2 -31.74 -106.30 9.05
CA PRO A 2 -31.77 -106.33 7.59
C PRO A 2 -33.21 -106.52 7.07
N ASN A 3 -33.30 -106.71 5.75
CA ASN A 3 -34.44 -107.18 4.96
C ASN A 3 -35.30 -106.09 4.30
N SER A 4 -35.86 -106.30 3.11
CA SER A 4 -35.60 -107.20 1.98
C SER A 4 -36.73 -106.91 0.98
N ALA A 5 -36.43 -107.05 -0.31
CA ALA A 5 -37.28 -107.76 -1.26
C ALA A 5 -38.66 -107.19 -1.69
N LEU A 6 -38.78 -107.07 -3.03
CA LEU A 6 -39.94 -107.45 -3.87
C LEU A 6 -41.18 -106.51 -3.83
N SER A 7 -41.97 -106.29 -4.88
CA SER A 7 -41.97 -106.66 -6.31
C SER A 7 -43.17 -105.98 -6.98
N ARG A 8 -42.98 -105.54 -8.23
CA ARG A 8 -43.94 -105.45 -9.38
C ARG A 8 -45.41 -105.09 -9.14
N THR A 9 -45.91 -104.11 -9.90
CA THR A 9 -47.03 -104.28 -10.89
C THR A 9 -47.14 -103.09 -11.85
N THR A 10 -47.00 -103.40 -13.15
CA THR A 10 -47.73 -102.93 -14.34
C THR A 10 -48.64 -101.69 -14.27
N SER A 11 -48.51 -100.78 -15.27
CA SER A 11 -49.49 -100.60 -16.37
C SER A 11 -49.47 -99.16 -16.92
N THR A 12 -49.29 -99.03 -18.26
CA THR A 12 -49.91 -98.06 -19.20
C THR A 12 -49.98 -96.56 -18.84
N ALA A 13 -49.75 -95.56 -19.69
CA ALA A 13 -49.36 -95.36 -21.08
C ALA A 13 -49.34 -93.82 -21.32
N HIS A 14 -48.69 -93.38 -22.41
CA HIS A 14 -48.87 -92.11 -23.14
C HIS A 14 -48.06 -90.83 -22.82
N LEU A 15 -47.09 -90.55 -23.74
CA LEU A 15 -46.87 -89.32 -24.55
C LEU A 15 -46.39 -88.00 -23.88
N PRO A 16 -45.76 -87.06 -24.62
CA PRO A 16 -44.51 -87.18 -25.39
C PRO A 16 -43.49 -86.04 -25.11
N LEU A 17 -42.26 -86.22 -25.60
CA LEU A 17 -41.29 -85.21 -26.06
C LEU A 17 -40.80 -84.12 -25.08
N SER A 18 -39.65 -84.44 -24.47
CA SER A 18 -38.66 -83.45 -24.03
C SER A 18 -37.70 -83.17 -25.19
N THR A 19 -37.70 -81.94 -25.70
CA THR A 19 -36.54 -81.34 -26.36
C THR A 19 -36.40 -79.92 -25.83
N ALA A 20 -35.53 -79.76 -24.85
CA ALA A 20 -35.07 -78.45 -24.40
C ALA A 20 -34.14 -77.87 -25.48
N GLU A 21 -34.61 -76.88 -26.24
CA GLU A 21 -33.74 -75.94 -26.93
C GLU A 21 -33.39 -74.81 -25.98
N THR A 22 -32.14 -74.79 -25.53
CA THR A 22 -31.53 -73.63 -24.86
C THR A 22 -31.19 -72.56 -25.90
N THR A 23 -31.92 -71.45 -25.93
CA THR A 23 -31.54 -70.24 -26.66
C THR A 23 -30.59 -69.37 -25.82
N PRO A 24 -29.40 -68.99 -26.32
CA PRO A 24 -28.51 -68.05 -25.66
C PRO A 24 -28.71 -66.65 -26.26
N THR A 25 -29.76 -65.91 -25.88
CA THR A 25 -30.00 -64.56 -26.45
C THR A 25 -30.29 -63.44 -25.44
N THR A 26 -30.31 -63.71 -24.13
CA THR A 26 -30.66 -62.68 -23.12
C THR A 26 -29.48 -61.88 -22.56
N SER A 27 -28.22 -62.25 -22.80
CA SER A 27 -27.06 -61.54 -22.22
C SER A 27 -26.58 -60.33 -23.06
N ALA A 28 -26.62 -60.42 -24.40
CA ALA A 28 -26.05 -59.40 -25.29
C ALA A 28 -26.91 -58.12 -25.37
N GLU A 29 -28.23 -58.24 -25.46
CA GLU A 29 -29.13 -57.07 -25.50
C GLU A 29 -29.19 -56.32 -24.15
N ALA A 30 -29.05 -57.05 -23.04
CA ALA A 30 -28.97 -56.47 -21.70
C ALA A 30 -27.65 -55.70 -21.47
N GLN A 31 -26.54 -56.19 -22.04
CA GLN A 31 -25.24 -55.49 -22.04
C GLN A 31 -25.26 -54.22 -22.89
N ALA A 32 -25.85 -54.27 -24.09
CA ALA A 32 -25.95 -53.11 -24.98
C ALA A 32 -26.77 -51.96 -24.36
N ARG A 33 -27.89 -52.28 -23.69
CA ARG A 33 -28.71 -51.27 -22.98
C ARG A 33 -28.00 -50.66 -21.77
N ARG A 34 -27.15 -51.42 -21.06
CA ARG A 34 -26.31 -50.90 -19.97
C ARG A 34 -25.20 -50.00 -20.50
N ALA A 35 -24.56 -50.38 -21.60
CA ALA A 35 -23.52 -49.56 -22.25
C ALA A 35 -24.06 -48.21 -22.72
N TRP A 36 -25.25 -48.16 -23.34
CA TRP A 36 -25.86 -46.90 -23.80
C TRP A 36 -26.19 -45.96 -22.63
N ARG A 37 -26.68 -46.49 -21.50
CA ARG A 37 -26.93 -45.70 -20.29
C ARG A 37 -25.64 -45.16 -19.69
N MET A 38 -24.55 -45.94 -19.68
CA MET A 38 -23.24 -45.46 -19.24
C MET A 38 -22.68 -44.37 -20.16
N TRP A 39 -22.83 -44.51 -21.47
CA TRP A 39 -22.44 -43.48 -22.44
C TRP A 39 -23.26 -42.19 -22.30
N LEU A 40 -24.57 -42.30 -22.04
CA LEU A 40 -25.41 -41.13 -21.75
C LEU A 40 -24.94 -40.38 -20.50
N VAL A 41 -24.64 -41.09 -19.41
CA VAL A 41 -24.14 -40.49 -18.18
C VAL A 41 -22.75 -39.89 -18.39
N ALA A 42 -21.87 -40.56 -19.14
CA ALA A 42 -20.55 -40.04 -19.48
C ALA A 42 -20.64 -38.76 -20.32
N CYS A 43 -21.51 -38.72 -21.33
CA CYS A 43 -21.74 -37.53 -22.14
C CYS A 43 -22.33 -36.35 -21.34
N LEU A 44 -23.24 -36.64 -20.41
CA LEU A 44 -23.78 -35.61 -19.51
C LEU A 44 -22.68 -35.05 -18.60
N PHE A 45 -21.82 -35.92 -18.06
CA PHE A 45 -20.73 -35.51 -17.18
C PHE A 45 -19.66 -34.69 -17.92
N THR A 46 -19.30 -35.07 -19.15
CA THR A 46 -18.36 -34.29 -19.97
C THR A 46 -18.93 -32.93 -20.36
N LEU A 47 -20.22 -32.85 -20.70
CA LEU A 47 -20.90 -31.58 -20.96
C LEU A 47 -20.87 -30.66 -19.73
N LEU A 48 -21.16 -31.20 -18.54
CA LEU A 48 -21.19 -30.43 -17.30
C LEU A 48 -19.78 -29.95 -16.93
N CYS A 49 -18.77 -30.80 -17.08
CA CYS A 49 -17.38 -30.44 -16.88
C CYS A 49 -16.92 -29.36 -17.87
N PHE A 50 -17.34 -29.45 -19.14
CA PHE A 50 -17.05 -28.44 -20.15
C PHE A 50 -17.71 -27.10 -19.83
N LEU A 51 -18.96 -27.08 -19.36
CA LEU A 51 -19.66 -25.87 -18.93
C LEU A 51 -18.97 -25.19 -17.75
N ILE A 52 -18.50 -25.97 -16.76
CA ILE A 52 -17.74 -25.45 -15.62
C ILE A 52 -16.41 -24.87 -16.10
N LEU A 53 -15.67 -25.57 -16.96
CA LEU A 53 -14.40 -25.08 -17.51
C LEU A 53 -14.58 -23.83 -18.37
N ALA A 54 -15.62 -23.77 -19.20
CA ALA A 54 -15.94 -22.60 -20.00
C ALA A 54 -16.32 -21.40 -19.12
N ARG A 55 -17.10 -21.63 -18.06
CA ARG A 55 -17.43 -20.60 -17.06
C ARG A 55 -16.19 -20.11 -16.33
N LEU A 56 -15.30 -21.04 -15.94
CA LEU A 56 -14.04 -20.73 -15.30
C LEU A 56 -13.13 -19.93 -16.24
N LEU A 57 -13.05 -20.29 -17.53
CA LEU A 57 -12.24 -19.60 -18.54
C LEU A 57 -12.78 -18.19 -18.84
N VAL A 58 -14.09 -18.00 -18.90
CA VAL A 58 -14.71 -16.67 -18.98
C VAL A 58 -14.38 -15.87 -17.74
N TYR A 59 -14.49 -16.46 -16.55
CA TYR A 59 -14.11 -15.79 -15.30
C TYR A 59 -12.62 -15.42 -15.30
N GLN A 60 -11.74 -16.31 -15.74
CA GLN A 60 -10.30 -16.08 -15.78
C GLN A 60 -9.93 -14.99 -16.79
N LEU A 61 -10.53 -14.97 -18.00
CA LEU A 61 -10.23 -13.95 -19.01
C LEU A 61 -10.81 -12.56 -18.69
N PHE A 62 -12.01 -12.49 -18.12
CA PHE A 62 -12.67 -11.21 -17.83
C PHE A 62 -12.32 -10.67 -16.44
N THR A 63 -12.02 -11.53 -15.46
CA THR A 63 -11.71 -11.11 -14.10
C THR A 63 -10.21 -10.96 -13.85
N ASP A 64 -9.31 -11.73 -14.50
CA ASP A 64 -7.85 -11.49 -14.34
C ASP A 64 -7.37 -10.24 -15.09
N ALA A 65 -8.01 -9.82 -16.18
CA ALA A 65 -7.61 -8.57 -16.86
C ALA A 65 -7.83 -7.34 -15.95
N ASP A 66 -8.97 -7.31 -15.23
CA ASP A 66 -9.30 -6.26 -14.28
C ASP A 66 -8.56 -6.44 -12.94
N ASN A 67 -8.38 -7.69 -12.46
CA ASN A 67 -7.67 -7.95 -11.20
C ASN A 67 -6.14 -7.83 -11.32
N LEU A 68 -5.51 -8.18 -12.45
CA LEU A 68 -4.05 -8.04 -12.60
C LEU A 68 -3.64 -6.56 -12.67
N PHE A 69 -4.49 -5.70 -13.23
CA PHE A 69 -4.25 -4.25 -13.26
C PHE A 69 -4.50 -3.61 -11.89
N ASN A 70 -5.57 -4.02 -11.18
CA ASN A 70 -5.88 -3.53 -9.84
C ASN A 70 -4.92 -4.06 -8.76
N THR A 71 -4.45 -5.31 -8.86
CA THR A 71 -3.57 -5.94 -7.86
C THR A 71 -2.12 -5.45 -7.98
N ARG A 72 -1.60 -5.20 -9.20
CA ARG A 72 -0.22 -4.72 -9.38
C ARG A 72 -0.01 -3.25 -9.04
N LEU A 73 -1.05 -2.44 -9.10
CA LEU A 73 -0.96 -1.00 -8.76
C LEU A 73 -1.46 -0.67 -7.34
N GLN A 74 -1.89 -1.66 -6.55
CA GLN A 74 -2.23 -1.51 -5.13
C GLN A 74 -1.03 -1.71 -4.20
N LEU A 75 0.18 -1.88 -4.73
CA LEU A 75 1.41 -1.80 -3.95
C LEU A 75 1.69 -0.33 -3.66
N THR A 76 1.03 0.20 -2.65
CA THR A 76 1.47 1.45 -2.03
C THR A 76 2.88 1.26 -1.48
N GLN A 77 3.67 2.33 -1.37
CA GLN A 77 4.92 2.27 -0.60
C GLN A 77 4.59 1.88 0.85
N SER A 78 5.45 1.07 1.47
CA SER A 78 5.31 0.72 2.88
C SER A 78 5.58 1.96 3.74
N PRO A 79 4.86 2.13 4.87
CA PRO A 79 5.16 3.19 5.81
C PRO A 79 6.61 3.09 6.29
N ARG A 80 7.25 4.23 6.41
CA ARG A 80 8.60 4.37 6.96
C ARG A 80 8.54 4.49 8.48
N GLY A 81 9.59 4.02 9.15
CA GLY A 81 9.76 4.18 10.59
C GLY A 81 9.64 5.63 11.05
N THR A 82 9.05 5.84 12.23
CA THR A 82 8.92 7.15 12.85
C THR A 82 10.21 7.53 13.54
N ILE A 83 10.59 8.80 13.44
CA ILE A 83 11.69 9.39 14.20
C ILE A 83 11.08 10.25 15.32
N VAL A 84 11.40 9.91 16.55
CA VAL A 84 10.95 10.62 17.75
C VAL A 84 12.13 11.12 18.57
N ASP A 85 11.89 12.18 19.33
CA ASP A 85 12.83 12.64 20.35
C ASP A 85 12.89 11.67 21.55
N ARG A 86 13.71 11.99 22.54
CA ARG A 86 13.90 11.14 23.74
C ARG A 86 12.64 10.93 24.58
N ASP A 87 11.66 11.82 24.48
CA ASP A 87 10.41 11.81 25.24
C ASP A 87 9.23 11.25 24.41
N GLY A 88 9.48 10.90 23.15
CA GLY A 88 8.50 10.32 22.23
C GLY A 88 7.78 11.34 21.34
N GLU A 89 8.22 12.60 21.33
CA GLU A 89 7.67 13.63 20.45
C GLU A 89 8.09 13.40 19.00
N ILE A 90 7.15 13.49 18.07
CA ILE A 90 7.40 13.16 16.66
C ILE A 90 8.22 14.27 15.99
N LEU A 91 9.33 13.86 15.37
CA LEU A 91 10.20 14.69 14.55
C LEU A 91 10.03 14.41 13.06
N ALA A 92 9.83 13.14 12.68
CA ALA A 92 9.46 12.75 11.32
C ALA A 92 8.57 11.51 11.33
N ALA A 93 7.49 11.54 10.56
CA ALA A 93 6.56 10.43 10.43
C ALA A 93 5.84 10.49 9.08
N ASP A 94 5.32 9.35 8.65
CA ASP A 94 4.53 9.30 7.43
C ASP A 94 3.09 9.73 7.72
N ARG A 95 2.52 10.53 6.83
CA ARG A 95 1.10 10.90 6.82
C ARG A 95 0.44 10.34 5.58
N PHE A 96 -0.84 10.02 5.67
CA PHE A 96 -1.59 9.62 4.49
C PHE A 96 -2.23 10.81 3.79
N TYR A 97 -1.99 10.86 2.49
CA TYR A 97 -2.82 11.60 1.56
C TYR A 97 -3.49 10.63 0.60
N TYR A 98 -4.62 11.05 0.04
CA TYR A 98 -5.24 10.35 -1.05
C TYR A 98 -4.78 10.95 -2.38
N GLN A 99 -4.30 10.08 -3.24
CA GLN A 99 -4.08 10.37 -4.65
C GLN A 99 -5.34 9.97 -5.42
N VAL A 100 -5.81 10.87 -6.29
CA VAL A 100 -6.95 10.60 -7.17
C VAL A 100 -6.41 10.36 -8.57
N VAL A 101 -6.67 9.16 -9.08
CA VAL A 101 -6.24 8.72 -10.41
C VAL A 101 -7.44 8.27 -11.22
N VAL A 102 -7.34 8.33 -12.55
CA VAL A 102 -8.43 7.98 -13.45
C VAL A 102 -7.94 7.13 -14.62
N THR A 103 -8.78 6.17 -14.99
CA THR A 103 -8.62 5.37 -16.22
C THR A 103 -9.18 6.16 -17.40
N ALA A 104 -8.41 7.12 -17.91
CA ALA A 104 -8.88 8.12 -18.87
C ALA A 104 -9.40 7.51 -20.19
N ASN A 105 -8.77 6.44 -20.69
CA ASN A 105 -9.18 5.74 -21.92
C ASN A 105 -10.52 5.01 -21.83
N ALA A 106 -11.05 4.78 -20.62
CA ALA A 106 -12.38 4.23 -20.41
C ALA A 106 -13.47 5.31 -20.58
N ILE A 107 -13.13 6.59 -20.41
CA ILE A 107 -14.05 7.72 -20.53
C ILE A 107 -13.99 8.32 -21.94
N LYS A 108 -14.79 7.74 -22.83
CA LYS A 108 -14.80 8.10 -24.26
C LYS A 108 -15.65 9.32 -24.60
N ARG A 109 -16.79 9.52 -23.92
CA ARG A 109 -17.72 10.60 -24.25
C ARG A 109 -17.29 11.90 -23.58
N SER A 110 -17.39 13.00 -24.31
CA SER A 110 -17.13 14.34 -23.78
C SER A 110 -18.07 14.69 -22.63
N GLU A 111 -19.34 14.29 -22.70
CA GLU A 111 -20.33 14.53 -21.63
C GLU A 111 -19.90 13.85 -20.31
N ASP A 112 -19.42 12.61 -20.39
CA ASP A 112 -18.95 11.85 -19.24
C ASP A 112 -17.71 12.50 -18.58
N ARG A 113 -16.80 13.06 -19.39
CA ARG A 113 -15.63 13.80 -18.87
C ARG A 113 -16.03 15.06 -18.13
N GLN A 114 -17.07 15.76 -18.60
CA GLN A 114 -17.55 16.99 -17.98
C GLN A 114 -18.27 16.68 -16.66
N LEU A 115 -19.04 15.60 -16.64
CA LEU A 115 -19.68 15.12 -15.42
C LEU A 115 -18.64 14.81 -14.34
N VAL A 116 -17.59 14.06 -14.68
CA VAL A 116 -16.48 13.77 -13.75
C VAL A 116 -15.81 15.05 -13.25
N ALA A 117 -15.54 15.99 -14.16
CA ALA A 117 -14.92 17.27 -13.79
C ALA A 117 -15.75 18.05 -12.78
N ASN A 118 -17.07 18.15 -13.00
CA ASN A 118 -17.98 18.87 -12.11
C ASN A 118 -18.16 18.18 -10.74
N GLU A 119 -18.23 16.84 -10.73
CA GLU A 119 -18.35 16.06 -9.49
C GLU A 119 -17.10 16.20 -8.61
N LEU A 120 -15.91 16.14 -9.21
CA LEU A 120 -14.66 16.33 -8.47
C LEU A 120 -14.49 17.77 -7.98
N GLU A 121 -14.91 18.77 -8.76
CA GLU A 121 -14.91 20.17 -8.32
C GLU A 121 -15.82 20.36 -7.11
N THR A 122 -17.05 19.83 -7.18
CA THR A 122 -18.04 19.96 -6.10
C THR A 122 -17.60 19.29 -4.81
N ARG A 123 -16.95 18.12 -4.90
CA ARG A 123 -16.67 17.27 -3.73
C ARG A 123 -15.31 17.49 -3.12
N ILE A 124 -14.28 17.65 -3.95
CA ILE A 124 -12.89 17.70 -3.51
C ILE A 124 -12.19 19.01 -3.93
N GLY A 125 -12.91 19.93 -4.57
CA GLY A 125 -12.42 21.27 -4.88
C GLY A 125 -11.38 21.33 -6.00
N ILE A 126 -11.20 20.26 -6.79
CA ILE A 126 -10.32 20.31 -7.97
C ILE A 126 -11.03 21.10 -9.07
N PRO A 127 -10.43 22.19 -9.61
CA PRO A 127 -11.08 22.97 -10.67
C PRO A 127 -11.51 22.09 -11.84
N ALA A 128 -12.77 22.20 -12.27
CA ALA A 128 -13.30 21.33 -13.33
C ALA A 128 -12.49 21.44 -14.62
N ALA A 129 -12.01 22.66 -14.95
CA ALA A 129 -11.14 22.90 -16.10
C ALA A 129 -9.85 22.07 -16.04
N LYS A 130 -9.21 21.98 -14.87
CA LYS A 130 -7.97 21.19 -14.70
C LYS A 130 -8.23 19.71 -14.91
N THR A 131 -9.30 19.18 -14.31
CA THR A 131 -9.70 17.77 -14.49
C THR A 131 -10.01 17.46 -15.94
N TRP A 132 -10.78 18.34 -16.61
CA TRP A 132 -11.11 18.21 -18.01
C TRP A 132 -9.87 18.15 -18.90
N ASP A 133 -8.94 19.09 -18.72
CA ASP A 133 -7.70 19.15 -19.50
C ASP A 133 -6.88 17.88 -19.35
N ILE A 134 -6.75 17.36 -18.13
CA ILE A 134 -6.04 16.09 -17.87
C ILE A 134 -6.73 14.93 -18.58
N LEU A 135 -8.07 14.84 -18.53
CA LEU A 135 -8.84 13.77 -19.18
C LEU A 135 -8.73 13.82 -20.71
N VAL A 136 -8.71 15.01 -21.30
CA VAL A 136 -8.57 15.19 -22.76
C VAL A 136 -7.15 14.88 -23.21
N GLN A 137 -6.13 15.40 -22.52
CA GLN A 137 -4.73 15.18 -22.87
C GLN A 137 -4.29 13.72 -22.71
N ASN A 138 -4.92 12.99 -21.80
CA ASN A 138 -4.60 11.60 -21.51
C ASN A 138 -5.68 10.63 -22.02
N ALA A 139 -6.48 11.03 -23.01
CA ALA A 139 -7.61 10.24 -23.52
C ALA A 139 -7.24 8.82 -24.00
N ASP A 140 -6.00 8.60 -24.44
CA ASP A 140 -5.53 7.28 -24.89
C ASP A 140 -4.80 6.49 -23.79
N ARG A 141 -4.60 7.09 -22.61
CA ARG A 141 -3.83 6.49 -21.52
C ARG A 141 -4.73 5.78 -20.52
N PRO A 142 -4.33 4.58 -20.03
CA PRO A 142 -5.04 3.88 -18.97
C PRO A 142 -4.82 4.50 -17.59
N TYR A 143 -3.89 5.45 -17.47
CA TYR A 143 -3.55 6.08 -16.21
C TYR A 143 -3.34 7.58 -16.41
N ALA A 144 -4.09 8.38 -15.67
CA ALA A 144 -3.88 9.81 -15.51
C ALA A 144 -4.08 10.20 -14.04
N GLU A 145 -3.22 11.08 -13.54
CA GLU A 145 -3.29 11.58 -12.16
C GLU A 145 -4.07 12.89 -12.14
N LEU A 146 -5.12 12.97 -11.33
CA LEU A 146 -5.97 14.15 -11.19
C LEU A 146 -5.51 15.03 -10.01
N ALA A 147 -5.12 14.39 -8.89
CA ALA A 147 -4.55 15.08 -7.72
C ALA A 147 -3.63 14.15 -6.92
N LYS A 148 -2.56 14.74 -6.36
CA LYS A 148 -1.55 14.03 -5.53
C LYS A 148 -1.86 14.03 -4.04
N GLN A 149 -2.38 15.12 -3.50
CA GLN A 149 -2.47 15.37 -2.05
C GLN A 149 -3.88 15.79 -1.65
N ILE A 150 -4.83 14.85 -1.69
CA ILE A 150 -6.15 15.07 -1.10
C ILE A 150 -6.11 14.67 0.37
N GLU A 151 -6.63 15.52 1.25
CA GLU A 151 -6.70 15.21 2.68
C GLU A 151 -7.51 13.95 2.96
N PHE A 152 -7.18 13.27 4.06
CA PHE A 152 -7.78 12.00 4.44
C PHE A 152 -9.32 12.02 4.47
N GLU A 153 -9.92 13.01 5.13
CA GLU A 153 -11.39 13.07 5.27
C GLU A 153 -12.07 13.32 3.91
N THR A 154 -11.53 14.24 3.10
CA THR A 154 -12.03 14.55 1.75
C THR A 154 -11.92 13.36 0.80
N GLY A 155 -10.78 12.66 0.82
CA GLY A 155 -10.58 11.47 0.00
C GLY A 155 -11.49 10.32 0.43
N ARG A 156 -11.74 10.16 1.74
CA ARG A 156 -12.68 9.16 2.26
C ARG A 156 -14.11 9.42 1.83
N GLN A 157 -14.57 10.67 1.91
CA GLN A 157 -15.89 11.07 1.42
C GLN A 157 -16.06 10.78 -0.08
N LEU A 158 -15.00 10.97 -0.87
CA LEU A 158 -15.01 10.62 -2.29
C LEU A 158 -15.09 9.10 -2.52
N ILE A 159 -14.37 8.30 -1.74
CA ILE A 159 -14.44 6.82 -1.79
C ILE A 159 -15.87 6.36 -1.49
N ASP A 160 -16.45 6.83 -0.39
CA ASP A 160 -17.80 6.43 0.04
C ASP A 160 -18.85 6.83 -1.02
N TYR A 161 -18.67 7.99 -1.67
CA TYR A 161 -19.53 8.42 -2.76
C TYR A 161 -19.40 7.56 -4.01
N ILE A 162 -18.18 7.27 -4.46
CA ILE A 162 -17.95 6.41 -5.63
C ILE A 162 -18.53 5.01 -5.38
N ALA A 163 -18.37 4.48 -4.16
CA ALA A 163 -18.96 3.19 -3.77
C ALA A 163 -20.49 3.22 -3.87
N ALA A 164 -21.14 4.23 -3.27
CA ALA A 164 -22.60 4.38 -3.32
C ALA A 164 -23.13 4.54 -4.76
N ALA A 165 -22.45 5.32 -5.59
CA ALA A 165 -22.80 5.53 -6.99
C ALA A 165 -22.64 4.27 -7.85
N THR A 166 -21.79 3.33 -7.43
CA THR A 166 -21.55 2.06 -8.14
C THR A 166 -22.57 0.99 -7.75
N GLU A 167 -23.05 0.99 -6.50
CA GLU A 167 -24.06 0.04 -6.00
C GLU A 167 -25.45 0.22 -6.64
N GLU A 168 -25.79 1.43 -7.09
CA GLU A 168 -27.10 1.74 -7.69
C GLU A 168 -27.28 1.15 -9.12
N ASN A 169 -26.36 0.31 -9.61
CA ASN A 169 -26.33 -0.26 -10.97
C ASN A 169 -26.30 0.77 -12.12
N ALA A 170 -26.07 2.05 -11.81
CA ALA A 170 -25.78 3.07 -12.80
C ALA A 170 -24.31 2.93 -13.21
N VAL A 171 -24.05 2.60 -14.48
CA VAL A 171 -22.70 2.69 -15.08
C VAL A 171 -22.32 4.17 -15.11
N THR A 172 -21.77 4.66 -14.02
CA THR A 172 -21.40 6.05 -13.83
C THR A 172 -19.93 6.22 -14.21
N PRO A 173 -19.53 7.25 -14.98
CA PRO A 173 -18.13 7.50 -15.35
C PRO A 173 -17.16 7.59 -14.15
N LEU A 174 -17.70 7.85 -12.95
CA LEU A 174 -16.98 7.85 -11.68
C LEU A 174 -16.35 6.49 -11.31
N GLN A 175 -16.86 5.37 -11.84
CA GLN A 175 -16.30 4.04 -11.59
C GLN A 175 -14.86 3.89 -12.10
N TYR A 176 -14.42 4.78 -13.02
CA TYR A 176 -13.08 4.80 -13.57
C TYR A 176 -12.09 5.64 -12.75
N ILE A 177 -12.56 6.25 -11.66
CA ILE A 177 -11.75 7.01 -10.71
C ILE A 177 -11.36 6.09 -9.58
N ALA A 178 -10.06 6.01 -9.30
CA ALA A 178 -9.56 5.32 -8.13
C ALA A 178 -8.95 6.35 -7.17
N VAL A 179 -9.33 6.25 -5.91
CA VAL A 179 -8.76 7.03 -4.82
C VAL A 179 -7.84 6.11 -4.03
N ARG A 180 -6.56 6.44 -3.98
CA ARG A 180 -5.53 5.56 -3.42
C ARG A 180 -4.82 6.26 -2.28
N PRO A 181 -4.68 5.62 -1.11
CA PRO A 181 -3.86 6.17 -0.05
C PRO A 181 -2.40 6.12 -0.50
N VAL A 182 -1.64 7.18 -0.27
CA VAL A 182 -0.21 7.26 -0.55
C VAL A 182 0.46 7.82 0.72
N PRO A 183 1.42 7.11 1.32
CA PRO A 183 2.18 7.66 2.42
C PRO A 183 3.01 8.83 1.89
N GLU A 184 3.18 9.86 2.72
CA GLU A 184 4.07 10.96 2.45
C GLU A 184 4.81 11.32 3.72
N ARG A 185 6.13 11.46 3.61
CA ARG A 185 6.97 11.82 4.74
C ARG A 185 6.71 13.27 5.18
N PHE A 186 6.40 13.46 6.46
CA PHE A 186 6.08 14.77 7.04
C PHE A 186 6.90 15.04 8.29
N TYR A 187 7.29 16.31 8.46
CA TYR A 187 8.12 16.79 9.56
C TYR A 187 7.31 17.76 10.43
N PRO A 188 6.72 17.32 11.56
CA PRO A 188 5.74 18.13 12.29
C PRO A 188 6.32 19.39 12.93
N GLN A 189 7.64 19.41 13.14
CA GLN A 189 8.36 20.52 13.76
C GLN A 189 8.95 21.51 12.73
N ASP A 190 8.56 21.38 11.46
CA ASP A 190 9.06 22.22 10.37
C ASP A 190 10.59 22.27 10.32
N ALA A 191 11.20 23.43 10.54
CA ALA A 191 12.65 23.62 10.44
C ALA A 191 13.45 23.10 11.65
N LEU A 192 12.76 22.83 12.78
CA LEU A 192 13.40 22.36 14.01
C LEU A 192 14.08 21.01 13.78
N ALA A 193 15.34 20.92 14.20
CA ALA A 193 16.19 19.73 14.03
C ALA A 193 16.35 19.29 12.56
N SER A 194 16.07 20.14 11.57
CA SER A 194 16.08 19.77 10.14
C SER A 194 17.40 19.17 9.67
N HIS A 195 18.55 19.69 10.13
CA HIS A 195 19.87 19.13 9.80
C HIS A 195 20.17 17.80 10.49
N VAL A 196 19.55 17.53 11.63
CA VAL A 196 19.72 16.27 12.37
C VAL A 196 18.85 15.21 11.73
N VAL A 197 17.55 15.48 11.62
CA VAL A 197 16.56 14.58 11.04
C VAL A 197 16.86 14.35 9.57
N GLY A 198 17.10 15.42 8.81
CA GLY A 198 17.26 15.38 7.37
C GLY A 198 15.92 15.25 6.64
N PHE A 199 15.94 14.73 5.41
CA PHE A 199 14.71 14.50 4.66
C PHE A 199 14.82 13.37 3.62
N VAL A 200 13.67 12.95 3.10
CA VAL A 200 13.53 11.97 2.00
C VAL A 200 13.20 12.65 0.67
N GLN A 201 13.58 12.04 -0.45
CA GLN A 201 13.19 12.43 -1.82
C GLN A 201 11.76 11.96 -2.18
N ALA A 202 11.23 12.36 -3.34
CA ALA A 202 9.91 11.95 -3.82
C ALA A 202 9.76 10.42 -3.92
N GLU A 203 10.85 9.71 -4.21
CA GLU A 203 10.92 8.26 -4.30
C GLU A 203 11.03 7.57 -2.93
N HIS A 204 10.89 8.31 -1.82
CA HIS A 204 10.92 7.82 -0.44
C HIS A 204 12.26 7.29 0.08
N TYR A 205 13.36 7.63 -0.61
CA TYR A 205 14.73 7.40 -0.12
C TYR A 205 15.22 8.60 0.71
N GLY A 206 15.84 8.32 1.85
CA GLY A 206 16.53 9.32 2.66
C GLY A 206 17.72 9.93 1.93
N LEU A 207 17.84 11.26 1.95
CA LEU A 207 18.88 12.00 1.22
C LEU A 207 19.88 12.72 2.13
N TYR A 208 19.46 13.14 3.33
CA TYR A 208 20.35 13.77 4.30
C TYR A 208 20.03 13.32 5.72
N GLY A 209 20.95 13.61 6.65
CA GLY A 209 20.74 13.46 8.09
C GLY A 209 20.50 12.01 8.50
N LEU A 210 19.69 11.84 9.54
CA LEU A 210 19.31 10.52 10.03
C LEU A 210 18.42 9.76 9.05
N GLU A 211 17.62 10.46 8.24
CA GLU A 211 16.84 9.85 7.17
C GLU A 211 17.72 9.09 6.18
N GLU A 212 18.85 9.67 5.76
CA GLU A 212 19.82 8.98 4.90
C GLU A 212 20.57 7.88 5.64
N TYR A 213 21.13 8.19 6.82
CA TYR A 213 21.99 7.26 7.55
C TYR A 213 21.25 5.98 7.94
N TYR A 214 19.99 6.10 8.35
CA TYR A 214 19.14 4.97 8.73
C TYR A 214 18.14 4.58 7.64
N ASP A 215 18.38 4.92 6.37
CA ASP A 215 17.42 4.68 5.29
C ASP A 215 16.96 3.22 5.22
N THR A 216 17.91 2.28 5.22
CA THR A 216 17.63 0.85 5.21
C THR A 216 16.94 0.35 6.48
N PHE A 217 17.20 0.98 7.63
CA PHE A 217 16.54 0.59 8.89
C PHE A 217 15.09 1.07 8.93
N LEU A 218 14.87 2.33 8.56
CA LEU A 218 13.58 3.00 8.54
C LEU A 218 12.65 2.46 7.45
N GLN A 219 13.20 1.91 6.36
CA GLN A 219 12.41 1.21 5.35
C GLN A 219 12.01 -0.19 5.82
N ASP A 220 10.83 -0.60 5.38
CA ASP A 220 10.38 -1.98 5.44
C ASP A 220 10.54 -2.62 4.07
N ASP A 221 11.06 -3.85 4.05
CA ASP A 221 11.19 -4.67 2.83
C ASP A 221 9.83 -5.25 2.37
N GLY A 222 8.75 -4.93 3.11
CA GLY A 222 7.39 -5.38 2.87
C GLY A 222 6.67 -4.66 1.73
N VAL A 223 5.55 -5.24 1.31
CA VAL A 223 4.57 -4.62 0.40
C VAL A 223 3.65 -3.70 1.20
N GLY A 224 3.35 -2.49 0.69
CA GLY A 224 2.68 -1.46 1.49
C GLY A 224 1.24 -1.77 1.91
N LEU A 225 0.67 -0.84 2.67
CA LEU A 225 -0.60 -1.02 3.36
C LEU A 225 -1.73 -1.42 2.39
N LEU A 226 -2.37 -2.55 2.69
CA LEU A 226 -3.55 -3.01 1.96
C LEU A 226 -4.71 -2.05 2.22
N ALA A 227 -5.63 -1.90 1.25
CA ALA A 227 -6.82 -1.04 1.38
C ALA A 227 -7.65 -1.35 2.66
N GLN A 228 -7.64 -2.61 3.11
CA GLN A 228 -8.30 -3.05 4.35
C GLN A 228 -7.60 -2.59 5.64
N GLN A 229 -6.30 -2.32 5.62
CA GLN A 229 -5.59 -1.75 6.77
C GLN A 229 -5.85 -0.23 6.86
N VAL A 230 -6.02 0.43 5.71
CA VAL A 230 -6.35 1.86 5.65
C VAL A 230 -7.78 2.14 6.14
N SER A 231 -8.74 1.26 5.85
CA SER A 231 -10.11 1.39 6.37
C SER A 231 -10.19 1.30 7.90
N ASN A 232 -9.27 0.58 8.55
CA ASN A 232 -9.18 0.48 10.01
C ASN A 232 -8.61 1.75 10.68
N LEU A 233 -7.78 2.55 9.99
CA LEU A 233 -7.27 3.83 10.51
C LEU A 233 -8.39 4.85 10.75
N GLY A 234 -9.49 4.72 10.00
CA GLY A 234 -10.68 5.53 10.16
C GLY A 234 -11.42 5.37 11.50
N SER A 235 -11.01 4.42 12.35
CA SER A 235 -11.54 4.20 13.71
C SER A 235 -10.72 4.90 14.81
N LEU A 236 -9.51 5.40 14.49
CA LEU A 236 -8.62 6.06 15.45
C LEU A 236 -9.05 7.51 15.71
N ALA A 237 -8.56 8.11 16.81
CA ALA A 237 -8.83 9.51 17.12
C ALA A 237 -8.21 10.45 16.04
N PRO A 238 -8.86 11.58 15.67
CA PRO A 238 -8.39 12.47 14.59
C PRO A 238 -6.93 12.95 14.71
N GLN A 239 -6.43 13.10 15.95
CA GLN A 239 -5.04 13.48 16.22
C GLN A 239 -4.05 12.36 15.89
N VAL A 240 -4.45 11.10 16.09
CA VAL A 240 -3.70 9.88 15.74
C VAL A 240 -3.82 9.58 14.24
N ARG A 241 -4.94 9.93 13.59
CA ARG A 241 -5.16 9.75 12.14
C ARG A 241 -4.19 10.54 11.25
N ARG A 242 -3.55 11.59 11.77
CA ARG A 242 -2.65 12.42 10.96
C ARG A 242 -1.39 11.67 10.57
N PHE A 243 -0.95 10.71 11.39
CA PHE A 243 0.28 9.93 11.19
C PHE A 243 -0.04 8.44 11.06
N LEU A 244 0.75 7.76 10.25
CA LEU A 244 0.72 6.32 10.14
C LEU A 244 1.35 5.67 11.37
N PRO A 245 0.77 4.58 11.92
CA PRO A 245 1.57 3.70 12.75
C PRO A 245 2.79 3.26 11.94
N SER A 246 3.96 3.44 12.52
CA SER A 246 5.22 2.98 11.96
C SER A 246 5.25 1.46 11.81
N VAL A 247 6.14 0.98 10.95
CA VAL A 247 6.45 -0.44 10.87
C VAL A 247 7.05 -0.87 12.22
N ALA A 248 6.41 -1.87 12.84
CA ALA A 248 6.77 -2.31 14.17
C ALA A 248 8.27 -2.64 14.29
N GLY A 249 8.95 -1.97 15.20
CA GLY A 249 10.38 -2.19 15.46
C GLY A 249 11.34 -1.44 14.52
N LYS A 250 10.85 -0.54 13.66
CA LYS A 250 11.68 0.30 12.77
C LYS A 250 11.73 1.77 13.19
N ASP A 251 11.29 2.09 14.40
CA ASP A 251 11.32 3.46 14.93
C ASP A 251 12.69 3.85 15.46
N LEU A 252 13.04 5.12 15.29
CA LEU A 252 14.23 5.72 15.86
C LEU A 252 13.84 6.63 17.02
N VAL A 253 14.35 6.30 18.21
CA VAL A 253 14.30 7.17 19.38
C VAL A 253 15.64 7.87 19.49
N LEU A 254 15.64 9.20 19.40
CA LEU A 254 16.87 10.00 19.46
C LEU A 254 17.25 10.32 20.91
N SER A 255 18.51 10.69 21.13
CA SER A 255 18.94 11.34 22.38
C SER A 255 18.51 12.81 22.48
N LEU A 256 18.09 13.38 21.34
CA LEU A 256 17.68 14.76 21.20
C LEU A 256 16.47 15.04 22.08
N ASP A 257 16.49 16.17 22.75
CA ASP A 257 15.38 16.71 23.52
C ASP A 257 14.79 17.87 22.72
N ARG A 258 13.52 17.75 22.31
CA ARG A 258 12.88 18.75 21.45
C ARG A 258 12.85 20.14 22.10
N SER A 259 12.73 20.22 23.42
CA SER A 259 12.69 21.48 24.16
C SER A 259 14.07 22.14 24.18
N ILE A 260 15.13 21.38 24.46
CA ILE A 260 16.51 21.88 24.40
C ILE A 260 16.84 22.33 22.97
N GLN A 261 16.50 21.52 21.97
CA GLN A 261 16.71 21.84 20.56
C GLN A 261 16.06 23.17 20.18
N TYR A 262 14.79 23.39 20.58
CA TYR A 262 14.07 24.63 20.30
C TYR A 262 14.79 25.84 20.91
N ILE A 263 15.18 25.74 22.18
CA ILE A 263 15.88 26.82 22.88
C ILE A 263 17.19 27.18 22.17
N ILE A 264 18.01 26.20 21.80
CA ILE A 264 19.30 26.49 21.15
C ILE A 264 19.16 27.02 19.73
N GLU A 265 18.12 26.63 18.99
CA GLU A 265 17.85 27.20 17.66
C GLU A 265 17.40 28.66 17.75
N GLU A 266 16.53 28.99 18.72
CA GLU A 266 16.09 30.35 19.00
C GLU A 266 17.26 31.25 19.40
N GLU A 267 18.06 30.82 20.38
CA GLU A 267 19.26 31.55 20.84
C GLU A 267 20.30 31.73 19.72
N LEU A 268 20.51 30.70 18.90
CA LEU A 268 21.39 30.80 17.74
C LEU A 268 20.87 31.85 16.75
N GLN A 269 19.58 31.84 16.44
CA GLN A 269 18.98 32.80 15.53
C GLN A 269 19.11 34.23 16.06
N GLU A 270 18.88 34.45 17.36
CA GLU A 270 19.08 35.75 18.01
C GLU A 270 20.54 36.21 17.94
N ALA A 271 21.50 35.31 18.23
CA ALA A 271 22.92 35.61 18.15
C ALA A 271 23.34 35.98 16.72
N ILE A 272 22.87 35.23 15.72
CA ILE A 272 23.14 35.51 14.30
C ILE A 272 22.63 36.91 13.93
N ALA A 273 21.40 37.25 14.32
CA ALA A 273 20.81 38.56 14.04
C ALA A 273 21.57 39.70 14.75
N LYS A 274 21.90 39.51 16.03
CA LYS A 274 22.60 40.48 16.87
C LYS A 274 24.01 40.79 16.36
N TYR A 275 24.76 39.76 16.00
CA TYR A 275 26.16 39.88 15.57
C TYR A 275 26.33 39.99 14.05
N ARG A 276 25.24 39.85 13.27
CA ARG A 276 25.26 39.80 11.81
C ARG A 276 26.23 38.75 11.28
N ALA A 277 26.29 37.62 11.96
CA ALA A 277 27.13 36.49 11.57
C ALA A 277 26.56 35.80 10.33
N GLN A 278 27.43 35.16 9.54
CA GLN A 278 27.03 34.47 8.31
C GLN A 278 26.42 33.08 8.59
N SER A 279 26.96 32.39 9.59
CA SER A 279 26.55 31.05 10.02
C SER A 279 26.90 30.83 11.49
N GLY A 280 26.40 29.76 12.07
CA GLY A 280 26.75 29.34 13.42
C GLY A 280 26.23 27.94 13.73
N THR A 281 26.80 27.32 14.75
CA THR A 281 26.46 25.98 15.22
C THR A 281 26.47 25.94 16.74
N ILE A 282 25.49 25.28 17.34
CA ILE A 282 25.44 24.97 18.77
C ILE A 282 25.23 23.46 18.92
N ILE A 283 26.04 22.82 19.77
CA ILE A 283 25.88 21.41 20.15
C ILE A 283 25.77 21.34 21.67
N VAL A 284 24.74 20.67 22.17
CA VAL A 284 24.54 20.37 23.59
C VAL A 284 24.63 18.87 23.78
N MET A 285 25.51 18.43 24.68
CA MET A 285 25.80 17.02 24.94
C MET A 285 25.68 16.73 26.42
N GLU A 286 25.11 15.56 26.75
CA GLU A 286 25.18 14.98 28.09
C GLU A 286 26.57 14.31 28.30
N PRO A 287 27.44 14.84 29.18
CA PRO A 287 28.85 14.38 29.24
C PRO A 287 29.04 12.93 29.69
N HIS A 288 28.11 12.41 30.50
CA HIS A 288 28.22 11.06 31.05
C HIS A 288 27.90 9.97 30.02
N THR A 289 26.99 10.24 29.09
CA THR A 289 26.52 9.28 28.08
C THR A 289 27.04 9.58 26.69
N GLY A 290 27.46 10.82 26.44
CA GLY A 290 27.77 11.33 25.10
C GLY A 290 26.53 11.63 24.26
N GLY A 291 25.31 11.50 24.82
CA GLY A 291 24.07 11.76 24.11
C GLY A 291 23.97 13.23 23.68
N ILE A 292 23.63 13.45 22.41
CA ILE A 292 23.40 14.80 21.88
C ILE A 292 21.97 15.20 22.22
N LEU A 293 21.83 16.19 23.10
CA LEU A 293 20.54 16.72 23.54
C LEU A 293 19.99 17.77 22.55
N GLY A 294 20.88 18.45 21.83
CA GLY A 294 20.51 19.34 20.76
C GLY A 294 21.70 19.67 19.84
N MET A 295 21.41 19.89 18.56
CA MET A 295 22.37 20.27 17.52
C MET A 295 21.70 21.24 16.56
N ALA A 296 22.01 22.52 16.69
CA ALA A 296 21.43 23.60 15.90
C ALA A 296 22.47 24.19 14.95
N ASN A 297 22.04 24.53 13.73
CA ASN A 297 22.88 25.23 12.76
C ASN A 297 22.10 26.36 12.06
N TRP A 298 22.83 27.39 11.66
CA TRP A 298 22.32 28.46 10.81
C TRP A 298 23.21 28.65 9.58
N PRO A 299 22.66 28.84 8.38
CA PRO A 299 21.22 28.88 8.03
C PRO A 299 20.53 27.51 8.09
N THR A 300 19.25 27.50 8.47
CA THR A 300 18.38 26.31 8.50
C THR A 300 17.46 26.23 7.28
N TYR A 301 16.70 25.14 7.16
CA TYR A 301 15.70 24.93 6.12
C TYR A 301 14.48 24.17 6.66
N ASN A 302 13.33 24.29 5.99
CA ASN A 302 12.16 23.48 6.29
C ASN A 302 12.09 22.28 5.32
N PRO A 303 12.20 21.03 5.80
CA PRO A 303 12.15 19.82 4.98
C PRO A 303 10.78 19.62 4.30
N ASN A 304 9.68 20.18 4.83
CA ASN A 304 8.36 20.14 4.19
C ASN A 304 8.29 21.03 2.93
N THR A 305 9.06 22.11 2.85
CA THR A 305 9.02 23.09 1.74
C THR A 305 10.31 23.16 0.92
N ARG A 306 11.13 22.11 1.01
CA ARG A 306 12.47 22.01 0.41
C ARG A 306 12.50 22.04 -1.13
N ASN A 307 11.40 21.69 -1.79
CA ASN A 307 11.28 21.66 -3.25
C ASN A 307 10.91 23.02 -3.87
N SER A 308 10.90 24.10 -3.09
CA SER A 308 10.61 25.44 -3.63
C SER A 308 11.75 25.90 -4.57
N GLU A 309 11.41 26.65 -5.62
CA GLU A 309 12.28 26.98 -6.76
C GLU A 309 13.58 27.77 -6.44
N ASN A 310 13.89 28.03 -5.17
CA ASN A 310 15.02 28.88 -4.75
C ASN A 310 15.80 28.36 -3.53
N VAL A 311 15.74 27.07 -3.19
CA VAL A 311 16.51 26.55 -2.03
C VAL A 311 17.96 26.28 -2.42
N ASP A 312 18.89 26.95 -1.73
CA ASP A 312 20.32 26.69 -1.83
C ASP A 312 20.67 25.33 -1.22
N VAL A 313 21.17 24.42 -2.05
CA VAL A 313 21.52 23.04 -1.68
C VAL A 313 22.56 22.99 -0.56
N ALA A 314 23.44 24.01 -0.47
CA ALA A 314 24.44 24.07 0.59
C ALA A 314 23.82 24.16 2.00
N ARG A 315 22.56 24.62 2.12
CA ARG A 315 21.83 24.71 3.39
C ARG A 315 21.41 23.36 3.96
N PHE A 316 21.36 22.31 3.15
CA PHE A 316 20.97 20.97 3.60
C PHE A 316 22.11 20.26 4.34
N LEU A 317 23.35 20.64 4.09
CA LEU A 317 24.50 20.10 4.78
C LEU A 317 24.46 20.49 6.26
N ASN A 318 24.83 19.55 7.12
CA ASN A 318 24.93 19.79 8.56
C ASN A 318 26.37 20.21 8.92
N PRO A 319 26.65 21.51 9.10
CA PRO A 319 28.01 21.97 9.35
C PRO A 319 28.57 21.46 10.68
N ALA A 320 27.74 21.08 11.66
CA ALA A 320 28.20 20.50 12.91
C ALA A 320 29.01 19.21 12.73
N VAL A 321 28.77 18.47 11.64
CA VAL A 321 29.48 17.21 11.33
C VAL A 321 30.29 17.27 10.04
N SER A 322 29.99 18.21 9.14
CA SER A 322 30.65 18.31 7.83
C SER A 322 31.69 19.42 7.73
N ALA A 323 31.60 20.48 8.56
CA ALA A 323 32.51 21.62 8.46
C ALA A 323 33.77 21.42 9.31
N LEU A 324 34.92 21.77 8.75
CA LEU A 324 36.18 21.84 9.48
C LEU A 324 36.43 23.28 9.94
N TYR A 325 36.90 23.45 11.16
CA TYR A 325 37.36 24.73 11.68
C TYR A 325 38.59 24.54 12.58
N GLU A 326 39.40 25.59 12.69
CA GLU A 326 40.54 25.60 13.60
C GLU A 326 40.06 25.93 15.03
N PRO A 327 40.21 25.03 16.03
CA PRO A 327 39.67 25.25 17.37
C PRO A 327 40.38 26.36 18.14
N GLY A 328 41.62 26.69 17.80
CA GLY A 328 42.35 27.77 18.49
C GLY A 328 42.41 27.56 20.01
N SER A 329 42.06 28.60 20.79
CA SER A 329 42.29 28.58 22.24
C SER A 329 41.45 27.58 23.04
N ILE A 330 40.32 27.07 22.53
CA ILE A 330 39.54 26.04 23.25
C ILE A 330 40.31 24.73 23.40
N PHE A 331 41.29 24.45 22.52
CA PHE A 331 42.07 23.22 22.56
C PHE A 331 43.15 23.20 23.67
N LYS A 332 43.46 24.37 24.26
CA LYS A 332 44.49 24.49 25.30
C LYS A 332 44.22 23.62 26.52
N VAL A 333 42.96 23.30 26.82
CA VAL A 333 42.58 22.39 27.92
C VAL A 333 43.18 21.01 27.72
N ILE A 334 43.20 20.49 26.49
CA ILE A 334 43.80 19.19 26.17
C ILE A 334 45.32 19.24 26.29
N THR A 335 45.95 20.30 25.79
CA THR A 335 47.41 20.51 25.92
C THR A 335 47.82 20.58 27.39
N MET A 336 47.04 21.28 28.22
CA MET A 336 47.28 21.34 29.67
C MET A 336 47.10 19.98 30.33
N ALA A 337 46.05 19.23 30.00
CA ALA A 337 45.82 17.89 30.53
C ALA A 337 46.93 16.91 30.17
N ALA A 338 47.49 17.00 28.97
CA ALA A 338 48.62 16.17 28.54
C ALA A 338 49.95 16.53 29.25
N GLY A 339 50.05 17.73 29.82
CA GLY A 339 51.21 18.19 30.57
C GLY A 339 51.15 17.92 32.08
N LEU A 340 50.00 17.47 32.60
CA LEU A 340 49.79 17.08 34.01
C LEU A 340 50.08 15.58 34.22
#